data_AF-V8PCF7-F1
#
_entry.id   AF-V8PCF7-F1
#
_cell.length_a   1.000
_cell.length_b   1.000
_cell.length_c   1.000
_cell.angle_alpha   90.00
_cell.angle_beta   90.00
_cell.angle_gamma   90.00
#
_symmetry.space_group_name_H-M   'P 1'
#
loop_
_entity.id
_entity.type
_entity.pdbx_description
1 polymer ?
#
loop_
_entity_poly.entity_id
_entity_poly.type
_entity_poly.pdbx_seq_one_letter_code
_entity_poly.pdbx_strand_id
1 'polypeptide(L)' 'MDRVADAETSLRRFKMTTTVATDYDNIEIQQQYSDVNNRWDVDEWDNENSSARLFERSRIKALAGRNFALIAIAAVG' A
#
# COMPACT_ATOMS: atom_id res chain seq x y z
N MET A 1 -21.39 11.86 50.63
CA MET A 1 -21.86 11.67 49.24
C MET A 1 -21.11 12.56 48.24
N ASP A 2 -20.62 13.73 48.65
CA ASP A 2 -19.98 14.75 47.79
C ASP A 2 -18.61 14.34 47.18
N ARG A 3 -17.70 13.76 47.98
CA ARG A 3 -16.33 13.40 47.53
C ARG A 3 -16.27 12.32 46.45
N VAL A 4 -17.30 11.49 46.34
CA VAL A 4 -17.34 10.39 45.35
C VAL A 4 -17.72 10.92 43.97
N ALA A 5 -18.63 11.90 43.90
CA ALA A 5 -19.03 12.55 42.66
C ALA A 5 -17.86 13.35 42.03
N ASP A 6 -17.05 14.00 42.86
CA ASP A 6 -15.84 14.70 42.41
C ASP A 6 -14.77 13.76 41.87
N ALA A 7 -14.60 12.59 42.51
CA ALA A 7 -13.65 11.58 42.06
C ALA A 7 -14.06 10.97 40.70
N GLU A 8 -15.34 10.67 40.50
CA GLU A 8 -15.86 10.18 39.23
C GLU A 8 -15.74 11.22 38.12
N THR A 9 -16.04 12.48 38.42
CA THR A 9 -15.91 13.59 37.47
C THR A 9 -14.46 13.81 37.05
N SER A 10 -13.53 13.72 38.01
CA SER A 10 -12.09 13.81 37.76
C SER A 10 -11.58 12.62 36.93
N LEU A 11 -12.05 11.41 37.23
CA LEU A 11 -11.70 10.21 36.48
C LEU A 11 -12.23 10.26 35.05
N ARG A 12 -13.46 10.76 34.84
CA ARG A 12 -14.05 10.96 33.51
C ARG A 12 -13.26 11.99 32.71
N ARG A 13 -12.86 13.11 33.33
CA ARG A 13 -12.02 14.13 32.70
C ARG A 13 -10.65 13.59 32.32
N PHE A 14 -10.02 12.84 33.23
CA PHE A 14 -8.74 12.20 32.96
C PHE A 14 -8.83 11.20 31.81
N LYS A 15 -9.83 10.30 31.83
CA LYS A 15 -10.08 9.37 30.72
C LYS A 15 -10.27 10.10 29.40
N MET A 16 -11.11 11.13 29.36
CA MET A 16 -11.28 11.95 28.16
C MET A 16 -9.94 12.53 27.68
N THR A 17 -9.15 13.17 28.55
CA THR A 17 -7.83 13.71 28.16
C THR A 17 -6.86 12.66 27.64
N THR A 18 -6.86 11.44 28.20
CA THR A 18 -6.01 10.35 27.70
C THR A 18 -6.51 9.86 26.34
N THR A 19 -7.83 9.73 26.15
CA THR A 19 -8.41 9.28 24.87
C THR A 19 -8.13 10.25 23.74
N VAL A 20 -8.31 11.57 23.93
CA VAL A 20 -7.95 12.55 22.90
C VAL A 20 -6.46 12.54 22.60
N ALA A 21 -5.60 12.42 23.61
CA ALA A 21 -4.14 12.34 23.39
C ALA A 21 -3.79 11.12 22.54
N THR A 22 -4.35 9.95 22.85
CA THR A 22 -4.15 8.75 22.02
C THR A 22 -4.75 8.90 20.62
N ASP A 23 -5.90 9.54 20.45
CA ASP A 23 -6.52 9.72 19.14
C ASP A 23 -5.67 10.63 18.23
N TYR A 24 -5.06 11.68 18.80
CA TYR A 24 -4.11 12.53 18.06
C TYR A 24 -2.86 11.77 17.61
N ASP A 25 -2.25 10.99 18.49
CA ASP A 25 -1.09 10.15 18.15
C ASP A 25 -1.46 9.12 17.07
N ASN A 26 -2.66 8.54 17.13
CA ASN A 26 -3.15 7.61 16.11
C ASN A 26 -3.35 8.28 14.74
N ILE A 27 -3.83 9.53 14.70
CA ILE A 27 -3.98 10.29 13.44
C ILE A 27 -2.61 10.60 12.82
N GLU A 28 -1.64 11.00 13.63
CA GLU A 28 -0.27 11.27 13.16
C GLU A 28 0.40 10.01 12.59
N ILE A 29 0.25 8.88 13.30
CA ILE A 29 0.76 7.57 12.84
C ILE A 29 0.07 7.17 11.52
N GLN A 30 -1.26 7.31 11.41
CA GLN A 30 -1.97 6.97 10.18
C GLN A 30 -1.52 7.81 8.99
N GLN A 31 -1.24 9.11 9.20
CA GLN A 31 -0.71 9.97 8.15
C GLN A 31 0.70 9.55 7.73
N GLN A 32 1.58 9.27 8.70
CA GLN A 32 2.97 8.88 8.45
C GLN A 32 3.10 7.59 7.63
N TYR A 33 2.17 6.64 7.78
CA TYR A 33 2.21 5.35 7.08
C TYR A 33 1.18 5.22 5.95
N SER A 34 0.47 6.29 5.59
CA SER A 34 -0.55 6.27 4.55
C SER A 34 0.00 5.78 3.19
N ASP A 35 1.14 6.31 2.76
CA ASP A 35 1.84 5.88 1.54
C ASP A 35 2.31 4.41 1.58
N VAL A 36 2.76 3.93 2.75
CA VAL A 36 3.22 2.54 2.93
C VAL A 36 2.05 1.57 2.88
N ASN A 37 0.90 1.96 3.45
CA ASN A 37 -0.31 1.15 3.46
C ASN A 37 -0.93 1.03 2.06
N ASN A 38 -0.82 2.09 1.25
CA ASN A 38 -1.28 2.10 -0.14
C ASN A 38 -0.32 1.39 -1.11
N ARG A 39 0.80 0.83 -0.64
CA ARG A 39 1.77 0.12 -1.49
C ARG A 39 1.19 -1.10 -2.21
N TRP A 40 0.08 -1.65 -1.69
CA TRP A 40 -0.65 -2.77 -2.29
C TRP A 40 -1.90 -2.33 -3.07
N ASP A 41 -2.11 -1.02 -3.22
CA ASP A 41 -3.22 -0.52 -4.01
C ASP A 41 -3.03 -0.95 -5.47
N VAL A 42 -4.00 -1.70 -5.97
CA VAL A 42 -3.86 -2.57 -7.15
C VAL A 42 -3.58 -1.76 -8.43
N ASP A 43 -4.00 -0.50 -8.44
CA ASP A 43 -3.93 0.41 -9.59
C ASP A 43 -2.49 0.79 -9.97
N GLU A 44 -1.53 0.76 -9.03
CA GLU A 44 -0.12 1.05 -9.32
C GLU A 44 0.66 -0.22 -9.72
N TRP A 45 0.28 -1.40 -9.21
CA TRP A 45 0.93 -2.67 -9.54
C TRP A 45 0.66 -3.10 -10.98
N ASP A 46 -0.59 -2.99 -11.45
CA ASP A 46 -0.99 -3.38 -12.83
C ASP A 46 -0.89 -2.22 -13.85
N ASN A 47 -0.23 -1.12 -13.47
CA ASN A 47 0.07 -0.03 -14.39
C ASN A 47 0.87 -0.53 -15.62
N GLU A 48 0.47 -0.10 -16.81
CA GLU A 48 1.14 -0.40 -18.09
C GLU A 48 2.62 -0.04 -18.12
N ASN A 49 3.01 0.95 -17.33
CA ASN A 49 4.38 1.46 -17.27
C ASN A 49 5.18 0.91 -16.08
N SER A 50 4.62 -0.04 -15.31
CA SER A 50 5.34 -0.68 -14.21
C SER A 50 6.52 -1.50 -14.71
N SER A 51 7.61 -1.50 -13.96
CA SER A 51 8.86 -2.19 -14.33
C SER A 51 8.67 -3.69 -14.59
N ALA A 52 7.79 -4.35 -13.83
CA ALA A 52 7.41 -5.74 -14.04
C ALA A 52 6.73 -5.98 -15.41
N ARG A 53 5.84 -5.07 -15.82
CA ARG A 53 5.11 -5.16 -17.09
C ARG A 53 6.01 -4.86 -18.28
N LEU A 54 6.93 -3.91 -18.15
CA LEU A 54 7.97 -3.64 -19.15
C LEU A 54 8.94 -4.82 -19.31
N PHE A 55 9.31 -5.49 -18.21
CA PHE A 55 10.13 -6.69 -18.25
C PHE A 55 9.43 -7.83 -19.01
N GLU A 56 8.18 -8.12 -18.69
CA GLU A 56 7.41 -9.19 -19.36
C GLU A 56 7.20 -8.86 -20.85
N ARG A 57 6.91 -7.60 -21.20
CA ARG A 57 6.86 -7.16 -22.61
C ARG A 57 8.18 -7.38 -23.34
N SER A 58 9.31 -7.04 -22.71
CA SER A 58 10.65 -7.23 -23.28
C SER A 58 10.96 -8.72 -23.50
N ARG A 59 10.55 -9.57 -22.56
CA ARG A 59 10.67 -11.02 -22.63
C ARG A 59 9.83 -11.60 -23.78
N ILE A 60 8.55 -11.23 -23.89
CA ILE A 60 7.66 -11.64 -24.99
C ILE A 60 8.25 -11.22 -26.33
N LYS A 61 8.72 -9.98 -26.46
CA LYS A 61 9.33 -9.47 -27.70
C LYS A 61 10.58 -10.27 -28.10
N ALA A 62 11.45 -10.59 -27.13
CA ALA A 62 12.65 -11.39 -27.39
C ALA A 62 12.32 -12.85 -27.76
N LEU A 63 11.34 -13.46 -27.09
CA LEU A 63 10.85 -14.82 -27.39
C LEU A 63 10.20 -14.88 -28.77
N ALA A 64 9.31 -13.94 -29.08
CA ALA A 64 8.67 -13.82 -30.37
C ALA A 64 9.72 -13.65 -31.48
N GLY A 65 10.67 -12.73 -31.32
CA GLY A 65 11.76 -12.52 -32.28
C GLY A 65 12.58 -13.80 -32.55
N ARG A 66 12.89 -14.58 -31.50
CA ARG A 66 13.58 -15.88 -31.65
C ARG A 66 12.72 -16.89 -32.40
N ASN A 67 11.44 -17.02 -32.04
CA ASN A 67 10.53 -17.97 -32.68
C ASN A 67 10.27 -17.63 -34.15
N PHE A 68 10.06 -16.35 -34.49
CA PHE A 68 9.89 -15.92 -35.88
C PHE A 68 11.14 -16.19 -36.72
N ALA A 69 12.34 -15.92 -36.19
CA ALA A 69 13.58 -16.23 -36.88
C ALA A 69 13.76 -17.74 -37.10
N LEU A 70 13.43 -18.56 -36.10
CA LEU A 70 13.56 -20.02 -36.16
C LEU A 70 12.58 -20.63 -37.18
N ILE A 71 11.33 -20.16 -37.19
CA ILE A 71 10.31 -20.58 -38.18
C ILE A 71 10.72 -20.15 -39.59
N ALA A 72 11.23 -18.93 -39.76
CA ALA A 72 11.67 -18.45 -41.07
C ALA A 72 12.84 -19.26 -41.62
N ILE A 73 13.81 -19.66 -40.78
CA ILE A 73 14.92 -20.53 -41.19
C ILE A 73 14.41 -21.92 -41.60
N ALA A 74 13.47 -22.49 -40.83
CA ALA A 74 12.89 -23.80 -41.12
C ALA A 74 11.99 -23.82 -42.38
N ALA A 75 11.45 -22.67 -42.79
CA ALA A 75 10.60 -22.55 -43.99
C ALA A 75 11.39 -22.36 -45.29
N VAL A 76 12.70 -22.08 -45.22
CA VAL A 76 13.58 -21.81 -46.37
C VAL A 76 14.51 -23.02 -46.68
N GLY A 77 14.58 -24.02 -45.79
CA GLY A 77 15.28 -25.29 -46.01
C GLY A 77 14.34 -26.40 -46.44
#